data_AF-E9UWG7-F1
#
_entry.id   AF-E9UWG7-F1
#
_cell.length_a   1.000
_cell.length_b   1.000
_cell.length_c   1.000
_cell.angle_alpha   90.00
_cell.angle_beta   90.00
_cell.angle_gamma   90.00
#
_symmetry.space_group_name_H-M   'P 1'
#
loop_
_entity.id
_entity.type
_entity.pdbx_description
1 polymer ?
#
loop_
_entity_poly.entity_id
_entity_poly.type
_entity_poly.pdbx_seq_one_letter_code
_entity_poly.pdbx_strand_id
1 'polypeptide(L)'
;MTALTSALEITKLAHEMHVDEAELAFLATTSPDDLRDLRGIVSHAMFSRHESRVKGLAAVSKKLPAAVTAKIAEVAMGPMLSARVAAVMEPADAAKLAGHLKPEFLAELSVHLDPNRVAAIIARLDRGLVVDVGRRLLADGHLLTLARFTGVVGPETSLKVVDGASGAEVVRLALFIDEPSVIDPLLAGLPDETVAEIAAAGADHGDAFEALLVALGEDSRARIASLT
;
A
#
# COMPACT_ATOMS: atom_id res chain seq x y z
N MET A 1 3.55 1.79 23.96
CA MET A 1 4.21 1.86 22.64
C MET A 1 4.28 0.51 21.95
N THR A 2 4.99 -0.50 22.49
CA THR A 2 5.14 -1.83 21.84
C THR A 2 3.83 -2.53 21.51
N ALA A 3 2.84 -2.53 22.41
CA ALA A 3 1.55 -3.19 22.18
C ALA A 3 0.76 -2.65 20.98
N LEU A 4 0.77 -1.33 20.78
CA LEU A 4 0.12 -0.71 19.61
C LEU A 4 0.85 -1.07 18.32
N THR A 5 2.18 -0.97 18.31
CA THR A 5 2.97 -1.32 17.13
C THR A 5 2.80 -2.80 16.77
N SER A 6 2.75 -3.69 17.76
CA SER A 6 2.45 -5.11 17.54
C SER A 6 1.04 -5.32 16.99
N ALA A 7 0.03 -4.60 17.50
CA ALA A 7 -1.33 -4.67 16.96
C ALA A 7 -1.39 -4.24 15.49
N LEU A 8 -0.73 -3.13 15.12
CA LEU A 8 -0.64 -2.68 13.73
C LEU A 8 0.06 -3.70 12.82
N GLU A 9 1.12 -4.36 13.29
CA GLU A 9 1.78 -5.43 12.52
C GLU A 9 0.90 -6.70 12.42
N ILE A 10 0.07 -7.00 13.42
CA ILE A 10 -0.92 -8.08 13.34
C ILE A 10 -1.99 -7.75 12.29
N THR A 11 -2.52 -6.53 12.27
CA THR A 11 -3.44 -6.06 11.22
C THR A 11 -2.82 -6.22 9.83
N LYS A 12 -1.55 -5.80 9.65
CA LYS A 12 -0.82 -5.98 8.39
C LYS A 12 -0.69 -7.46 8.00
N LEU A 13 -0.37 -8.33 8.96
CA LEU A 13 -0.20 -9.76 8.73
C LEU A 13 -1.53 -10.46 8.40
N ALA A 14 -2.61 -10.13 9.11
CA ALA A 14 -3.96 -10.65 8.86
C ALA A 14 -4.41 -10.33 7.43
N HIS A 15 -4.19 -9.09 6.99
CA HIS A 15 -4.48 -8.66 5.63
C HIS A 15 -3.66 -9.43 4.59
N GLU A 16 -2.36 -9.66 4.81
CA GLU A 16 -1.49 -10.42 3.90
C GLU A 16 -1.93 -11.89 3.80
N MET A 17 -2.40 -12.48 4.90
CA MET A 17 -2.86 -13.86 4.97
C MET A 17 -4.32 -14.04 4.53
N HIS A 18 -5.07 -12.95 4.37
CA HIS A 18 -6.52 -12.95 4.15
C HIS A 18 -7.30 -13.69 5.25
N VAL A 19 -6.96 -13.43 6.51
CA VAL A 19 -7.61 -13.99 7.72
C VAL A 19 -8.10 -12.87 8.64
N ASP A 20 -8.96 -13.20 9.61
CA ASP A 20 -9.38 -12.23 10.63
C ASP A 20 -8.24 -11.96 11.62
N GLU A 21 -8.12 -10.73 12.11
CA GLU A 21 -7.12 -10.36 13.13
C GLU A 21 -7.25 -11.19 14.41
N ALA A 22 -8.47 -11.59 14.78
CA ALA A 22 -8.74 -12.42 15.94
C ALA A 22 -8.09 -13.81 15.83
N GLU A 23 -7.91 -14.33 14.61
CA GLU A 23 -7.20 -15.59 14.37
C GLU A 23 -5.70 -15.47 14.69
N LEU A 24 -5.17 -14.24 14.66
CA LEU A 24 -3.78 -13.92 14.95
C LEU A 24 -3.57 -13.31 16.35
N ALA A 25 -4.60 -13.24 17.20
CA ALA A 25 -4.53 -12.65 18.53
C ALA A 25 -3.47 -13.30 19.43
N PHE A 26 -3.12 -14.57 19.19
CA PHE A 26 -2.04 -15.26 19.92
C PHE A 26 -0.64 -14.65 19.69
N LEU A 27 -0.48 -13.81 18.65
CA LEU A 27 0.77 -13.11 18.35
C LEU A 27 0.91 -11.77 19.09
N ALA A 28 -0.09 -11.35 19.90
CA ALA A 28 -0.09 -10.04 20.56
C ALA A 28 1.10 -9.80 21.51
N THR A 29 1.74 -10.87 22.00
CA THR A 29 2.93 -10.79 22.86
C THR A 29 4.25 -10.78 22.08
N THR A 30 4.20 -10.91 20.76
CA THR A 30 5.39 -10.93 19.89
C THR A 30 5.89 -9.51 19.65
N SER A 31 7.21 -9.34 19.53
CA SER A 31 7.79 -8.04 19.28
C SER A 31 7.39 -7.51 17.89
N PRO A 32 7.28 -6.19 17.68
CA PRO A 32 6.97 -5.64 16.36
C PRO A 32 7.96 -6.04 15.27
N ASP A 33 9.24 -6.17 15.61
CA ASP A 33 10.29 -6.53 14.64
C ASP A 33 10.16 -7.99 14.20
N ASP A 34 9.90 -8.91 15.14
CA ASP A 34 9.63 -10.32 14.80
C ASP A 34 8.35 -10.47 13.95
N LEU A 35 7.34 -9.64 14.19
CA LEU A 35 6.11 -9.62 13.38
C LEU A 35 6.37 -9.12 11.95
N ARG A 36 7.26 -8.14 11.77
CA ARG A 36 7.69 -7.67 10.44
C ARG A 36 8.45 -8.75 9.71
N ASP A 37 9.38 -9.43 10.38
CA ASP A 37 10.14 -10.55 9.82
C ASP A 37 9.20 -11.69 9.41
N LEU A 38 8.25 -12.05 10.28
CA LEU A 38 7.22 -13.04 9.98
C LEU A 38 6.38 -12.64 8.76
N ARG A 39 5.97 -11.39 8.65
CA ARG A 39 5.23 -10.88 7.49
C ARG A 39 6.04 -11.00 6.20
N GLY A 40 7.34 -10.70 6.24
CA GLY A 40 8.24 -10.93 5.11
C GLY A 40 8.29 -12.40 4.68
N ILE A 41 8.41 -13.33 5.63
CA ILE A 41 8.41 -14.78 5.39
C ILE A 41 7.08 -15.24 4.79
N VAL A 42 5.95 -14.82 5.38
CA VAL A 42 4.60 -15.18 4.95
C VAL A 42 4.32 -14.68 3.54
N SER A 43 4.64 -13.42 3.23
CA SER A 43 4.54 -12.88 1.88
C SER A 43 5.35 -13.75 0.91
N HIS A 44 6.61 -14.05 1.22
CA HIS A 44 7.45 -14.89 0.37
C HIS A 44 6.83 -16.29 0.12
N ALA A 45 6.30 -16.94 1.16
CA ALA A 45 5.64 -18.25 1.06
C ALA A 45 4.35 -18.21 0.24
N MET A 46 3.51 -17.18 0.44
CA MET A 46 2.23 -17.02 -0.26
C MET A 46 2.41 -16.83 -1.77
N PHE A 47 3.47 -16.13 -2.19
CA PHE A 47 3.78 -15.93 -3.61
C PHE A 47 4.48 -17.13 -4.26
N SER A 48 5.38 -17.83 -3.55
CA SER A 48 6.17 -18.94 -4.12
C SER A 48 5.34 -20.20 -4.41
N ARG A 49 4.27 -20.46 -3.64
CA ARG A 49 3.47 -21.70 -3.72
C ARG A 49 2.85 -22.00 -5.10
N HIS A 50 2.64 -20.99 -5.95
CA HIS A 50 1.97 -21.15 -7.25
C HIS A 50 2.78 -20.67 -8.44
N GLU A 51 4.06 -20.37 -8.25
CA GLU A 51 4.91 -19.66 -9.21
C GLU A 51 4.98 -20.35 -10.58
N SER A 52 5.05 -21.69 -10.64
CA SER A 52 5.16 -22.44 -11.91
C SER A 52 3.94 -22.31 -12.82
N ARG A 53 2.72 -22.39 -12.26
CA ARG A 53 1.47 -22.23 -13.04
C ARG A 53 1.30 -20.80 -13.52
N VAL A 54 1.66 -19.84 -12.68
CA VAL A 54 1.57 -18.41 -12.96
C VAL A 54 2.59 -18.00 -14.04
N LYS A 55 3.82 -18.54 -14.01
CA LYS A 55 4.81 -18.38 -15.08
C LYS A 55 4.31 -18.89 -16.43
N GLY A 56 3.57 -20.00 -16.44
CA GLY A 56 2.92 -20.51 -17.66
C GLY A 56 1.94 -19.49 -18.26
N LEU A 57 1.09 -18.89 -17.43
CA LEU A 57 0.14 -17.86 -17.85
C LEU A 57 0.84 -16.60 -18.37
N ALA A 58 1.89 -16.14 -17.69
CA ALA A 58 2.72 -15.02 -18.14
C ALA A 58 3.45 -15.32 -19.46
N ALA A 59 3.86 -16.56 -19.70
CA ALA A 59 4.48 -16.94 -20.97
C ALA A 59 3.47 -16.96 -22.13
N VAL A 60 2.23 -17.39 -21.87
CA VAL A 60 1.15 -17.39 -22.87
C VAL A 60 0.71 -15.97 -23.20
N SER A 61 0.64 -15.07 -22.22
CA SER A 61 0.21 -13.69 -22.44
C SER A 61 1.08 -12.92 -23.42
N LYS A 62 2.38 -13.24 -23.50
CA LYS A 62 3.33 -12.67 -24.49
C LYS A 62 2.98 -12.97 -25.95
N LYS A 63 2.20 -14.02 -26.19
CA LYS A 63 1.78 -14.43 -27.55
C LYS A 63 0.49 -13.75 -27.99
N LEU A 64 -0.17 -13.01 -27.11
CA LEU A 64 -1.46 -12.38 -27.35
C LEU A 64 -1.32 -10.84 -27.39
N PRO A 65 -2.15 -10.14 -28.17
CA PRO A 65 -2.21 -8.68 -28.12
C PRO A 65 -2.58 -8.18 -26.73
N ALA A 66 -1.93 -7.10 -26.27
CA ALA A 66 -2.09 -6.59 -24.90
C ALA A 66 -3.55 -6.26 -24.53
N ALA A 67 -4.33 -5.69 -25.46
CA ALA A 67 -5.75 -5.41 -25.23
C ALA A 67 -6.60 -6.68 -25.04
N VAL A 68 -6.27 -7.77 -25.75
CA VAL A 68 -6.96 -9.06 -25.59
C VAL A 68 -6.60 -9.69 -24.25
N THR A 69 -5.31 -9.69 -23.90
CA THR A 69 -4.82 -10.15 -22.60
C THR A 69 -5.48 -9.37 -21.45
N ALA A 70 -5.59 -8.04 -21.57
CA ALA A 70 -6.22 -7.18 -20.57
C ALA A 70 -7.68 -7.58 -20.37
N LYS A 71 -8.41 -7.81 -21.46
CA LYS A 71 -9.80 -8.24 -21.38
C LYS A 71 -9.97 -9.61 -20.72
N ILE A 72 -9.07 -10.56 -21.00
CA ILE A 72 -9.07 -11.87 -20.35
C ILE A 72 -8.78 -11.73 -18.85
N ALA A 73 -7.82 -10.88 -18.47
CA ALA A 73 -7.49 -10.62 -17.07
C ALA A 73 -8.73 -10.11 -16.30
N GLU A 74 -9.40 -9.08 -16.82
CA GLU A 74 -10.58 -8.47 -16.20
C GLU A 74 -11.76 -9.43 -16.09
N VAL A 75 -12.02 -10.24 -17.11
CA VAL A 75 -13.27 -11.01 -17.21
C VAL A 75 -13.13 -12.43 -16.67
N ALA A 76 -11.96 -13.05 -16.84
CA ALA A 76 -11.80 -14.49 -16.59
C ALA A 76 -10.87 -14.81 -15.42
N MET A 77 -9.86 -13.98 -15.14
CA MET A 77 -8.86 -14.27 -14.10
C MET A 77 -9.21 -13.64 -12.76
N GLY A 78 -9.80 -12.45 -12.79
CA GLY A 78 -10.07 -11.64 -11.61
C GLY A 78 -8.80 -11.00 -11.01
N PRO A 79 -8.95 -10.11 -10.01
CA PRO A 79 -7.85 -9.28 -9.52
C PRO A 79 -6.70 -10.08 -8.90
N MET A 80 -6.99 -11.01 -7.99
CA MET A 80 -6.00 -11.80 -7.27
C MET A 80 -5.09 -12.63 -8.21
N LEU A 81 -5.66 -13.34 -9.18
CA LEU A 81 -4.87 -14.14 -10.10
C LEU A 81 -4.06 -13.24 -11.05
N SER A 82 -4.64 -12.10 -11.47
CA SER A 82 -3.95 -11.13 -12.32
C SER A 82 -2.76 -10.48 -11.63
N ALA A 83 -2.89 -10.16 -10.34
CA ALA A 83 -1.80 -9.68 -9.49
C ALA A 83 -0.63 -10.67 -9.43
N ARG A 84 -0.94 -11.96 -9.22
CA ARG A 84 0.07 -13.03 -9.23
C ARG A 84 0.77 -13.14 -10.57
N VAL A 85 0.02 -13.08 -11.68
CA VAL A 85 0.60 -13.11 -13.03
C VAL A 85 1.50 -11.91 -13.27
N ALA A 86 1.06 -10.70 -12.92
CA ALA A 86 1.86 -9.49 -13.04
C ALA A 86 3.20 -9.60 -12.29
N ALA A 87 3.22 -10.20 -11.10
CA ALA A 87 4.41 -10.34 -10.26
C ALA A 87 5.52 -11.23 -10.87
N VAL A 88 5.23 -12.01 -11.93
CA VAL A 88 6.24 -12.85 -12.64
C VAL A 88 6.44 -12.42 -14.10
N MET A 89 5.78 -11.36 -14.53
CA MET A 89 5.95 -10.80 -15.87
C MET A 89 7.22 -9.93 -15.95
N GLU A 90 7.74 -9.79 -17.16
CA GLU A 90 8.75 -8.75 -17.43
C GLU A 90 8.13 -7.37 -17.16
N PRO A 91 8.82 -6.45 -16.46
CA PRO A 91 8.21 -5.19 -16.05
C PRO A 91 7.66 -4.34 -17.19
N ALA A 92 8.30 -4.37 -18.36
CA ALA A 92 7.83 -3.66 -19.55
C ALA A 92 6.50 -4.24 -20.08
N ASP A 93 6.37 -5.57 -20.09
CA ASP A 93 5.18 -6.26 -20.58
C ASP A 93 3.99 -6.02 -19.62
N ALA A 94 4.25 -6.09 -18.32
CA ALA A 94 3.24 -5.82 -17.29
C ALA A 94 2.76 -4.35 -17.33
N ALA A 95 3.68 -3.39 -17.46
CA ALA A 95 3.33 -1.98 -17.56
C ALA A 95 2.50 -1.68 -18.83
N LYS A 96 2.87 -2.28 -19.97
CA LYS A 96 2.09 -2.19 -21.20
C LYS A 96 0.69 -2.77 -21.02
N LEU A 97 0.56 -3.93 -20.37
CA LEU A 97 -0.73 -4.56 -20.10
C LEU A 97 -1.59 -3.69 -19.18
N ALA A 98 -1.01 -3.11 -18.12
CA ALA A 98 -1.70 -2.23 -17.18
C ALA A 98 -2.33 -1.02 -17.87
N GLY A 99 -1.68 -0.44 -18.89
CA GLY A 99 -2.25 0.66 -19.69
C GLY A 99 -3.51 0.30 -20.49
N HIS A 100 -3.88 -0.97 -20.57
CA HIS A 100 -5.12 -1.44 -21.20
C HIS A 100 -6.18 -1.91 -20.20
N LEU A 101 -5.86 -1.98 -18.91
CA LEU A 101 -6.78 -2.38 -17.85
C LEU A 101 -7.56 -1.17 -17.35
N LYS A 102 -8.78 -1.41 -16.89
CA LYS A 102 -9.60 -0.42 -16.21
C LYS A 102 -8.97 0.00 -14.89
N PRO A 103 -8.95 1.30 -14.55
CA PRO A 103 -8.44 1.77 -13.26
C PRO A 103 -9.14 1.14 -12.05
N GLU A 104 -10.44 0.86 -12.14
CA GLU A 104 -11.20 0.13 -11.09
C GLU A 104 -10.57 -1.25 -10.83
N PHE A 105 -10.32 -2.00 -11.91
CA PHE A 105 -9.71 -3.33 -11.81
C PHE A 105 -8.28 -3.27 -11.30
N LEU A 106 -7.52 -2.25 -11.68
CA LEU A 106 -6.16 -2.03 -11.17
C LEU A 106 -6.14 -1.71 -9.67
N ALA A 107 -7.15 -0.99 -9.16
CA ALA A 107 -7.29 -0.76 -7.72
C ALA A 107 -7.56 -2.08 -6.97
N GLU A 108 -8.54 -2.87 -7.41
CA GLU A 108 -8.81 -4.20 -6.84
C GLU A 108 -7.59 -5.13 -6.91
N LEU A 109 -6.87 -5.09 -8.04
CA LEU A 109 -5.66 -5.90 -8.26
C LEU A 109 -4.54 -5.49 -7.30
N SER A 110 -4.38 -4.19 -7.03
CA SER A 110 -3.32 -3.64 -6.17
C SER A 110 -3.38 -4.17 -4.73
N VAL A 111 -4.57 -4.52 -4.23
CA VAL A 111 -4.75 -5.11 -2.89
C VAL A 111 -4.02 -6.46 -2.74
N HIS A 112 -3.77 -7.16 -3.85
CA HIS A 112 -3.12 -8.47 -3.89
C HIS A 112 -1.65 -8.41 -4.32
N LEU A 113 -1.08 -7.22 -4.48
CA LEU A 113 0.31 -7.05 -4.88
C LEU A 113 1.23 -6.84 -3.68
N ASP A 114 2.44 -7.38 -3.79
CA ASP A 114 3.58 -6.95 -2.98
C ASP A 114 4.28 -5.78 -3.70
N PRO A 115 4.23 -4.55 -3.16
CA PRO A 115 4.78 -3.36 -3.82
C PRO A 115 6.25 -3.49 -4.18
N ASN A 116 7.04 -4.19 -3.36
CA ASN A 116 8.48 -4.35 -3.59
C ASN A 116 8.76 -5.20 -4.83
N ARG A 117 7.92 -6.22 -5.08
CA ARG A 117 8.06 -7.09 -6.27
C ARG A 117 7.65 -6.39 -7.55
N VAL A 118 6.70 -5.44 -7.46
CA VAL A 118 6.17 -4.72 -8.63
C VAL A 118 6.75 -3.33 -8.81
N ALA A 119 7.72 -2.91 -7.99
CA ALA A 119 8.33 -1.59 -8.07
C ALA A 119 8.85 -1.25 -9.49
N ALA A 120 9.48 -2.22 -10.16
CA ALA A 120 9.97 -2.05 -11.53
C ALA A 120 8.84 -1.91 -12.57
N ILE A 121 7.64 -2.43 -12.29
CA ILE A 121 6.44 -2.25 -13.12
C ILE A 121 5.91 -0.83 -12.93
N ILE A 122 5.72 -0.43 -11.67
CA ILE A 122 5.17 0.89 -11.29
C ILE A 122 6.03 2.02 -11.84
N ALA A 123 7.35 1.89 -11.78
CA ALA A 123 8.30 2.86 -12.33
C ALA A 123 8.15 3.09 -13.85
N ARG A 124 7.44 2.21 -14.57
CA ARG A 124 7.17 2.29 -16.01
C ARG A 124 5.74 2.73 -16.34
N LEU A 125 4.86 2.85 -15.34
CA LEU A 125 3.48 3.27 -15.54
C LEU A 125 3.40 4.77 -15.78
N ASP A 126 2.34 5.17 -16.49
CA ASP A 126 1.95 6.58 -16.55
C ASP A 126 1.62 7.07 -15.13
N ARG A 127 2.17 8.24 -14.76
CA ARG A 127 1.98 8.79 -13.42
C ARG A 127 0.52 9.14 -13.14
N GLY A 128 -0.22 9.60 -14.15
CA GLY A 128 -1.66 9.88 -14.04
C GLY A 128 -2.44 8.62 -13.68
N LEU A 129 -2.12 7.49 -14.31
CA LEU A 129 -2.72 6.19 -13.98
C LEU A 129 -2.42 5.78 -12.53
N VAL A 130 -1.17 5.93 -12.06
CA VAL A 130 -0.80 5.60 -10.66
C VAL A 130 -1.59 6.46 -9.66
N VAL A 131 -1.74 7.76 -9.94
CA VAL A 131 -2.55 8.65 -9.09
C VAL A 131 -4.03 8.29 -9.11
N ASP A 132 -4.60 7.98 -10.29
CA ASP A 132 -6.01 7.57 -10.41
C ASP A 132 -6.30 6.29 -9.61
N VAL A 133 -5.45 5.26 -9.76
CA VAL A 133 -5.55 4.02 -8.97
C VAL A 133 -5.40 4.30 -7.47
N GLY A 134 -4.44 5.14 -7.07
CA GLY A 134 -4.26 5.52 -5.67
C GLY A 134 -5.49 6.23 -5.08
N ARG A 135 -6.11 7.16 -5.82
CA ARG A 135 -7.33 7.86 -5.37
C ARG A 135 -8.52 6.92 -5.21
N ARG A 136 -8.61 5.90 -6.05
CA ARG A 136 -9.64 4.85 -5.93
C ARG A 136 -9.45 4.01 -4.69
N LEU A 137 -8.21 3.55 -4.46
CA LEU A 137 -7.87 2.85 -3.21
C LEU A 137 -8.18 3.70 -1.97
N LEU A 138 -7.97 5.01 -2.03
CA LEU A 138 -8.29 5.92 -0.94
C LEU A 138 -9.80 6.01 -0.71
N ALA A 139 -10.57 6.25 -1.78
CA ALA A 139 -12.02 6.33 -1.72
C ALA A 139 -12.68 5.03 -1.24
N ASP A 140 -12.11 3.88 -1.60
CA ASP A 140 -12.58 2.55 -1.19
C ASP A 140 -12.09 2.15 0.21
N GLY A 141 -11.31 3.00 0.89
CA GLY A 141 -10.82 2.77 2.25
C GLY A 141 -9.68 1.75 2.35
N HIS A 142 -9.00 1.43 1.25
CA HIS A 142 -7.82 0.53 1.21
C HIS A 142 -6.54 1.22 1.73
N LEU A 143 -6.62 1.79 2.94
CA LEU A 143 -5.55 2.57 3.57
C LEU A 143 -4.28 1.74 3.77
N LEU A 144 -4.43 0.47 4.17
CA LEU A 144 -3.30 -0.42 4.35
C LEU A 144 -2.55 -0.69 3.05
N THR A 145 -3.28 -0.92 1.96
CA THR A 145 -2.70 -1.08 0.62
C THR A 145 -1.95 0.20 0.25
N LEU A 146 -2.59 1.36 0.33
CA LEU A 146 -1.96 2.64 0.03
C LEU A 146 -0.66 2.87 0.81
N ALA A 147 -0.69 2.62 2.13
CA ALA A 147 0.45 2.82 3.00
C ALA A 147 1.67 2.01 2.53
N ARG A 148 1.46 0.76 2.11
CA ARG A 148 2.53 -0.11 1.58
C ARG A 148 3.12 0.38 0.26
N PHE A 149 2.36 1.09 -0.56
CA PHE A 149 2.84 1.62 -1.84
C PHE A 149 3.60 2.95 -1.70
N THR A 150 3.45 3.69 -0.59
CA THR A 150 4.07 5.02 -0.39
C THR A 150 5.58 5.04 -0.65
N GLY A 151 6.31 4.05 -0.12
CA GLY A 151 7.76 3.92 -0.32
C GLY A 151 8.18 3.59 -1.76
N VAL A 152 7.27 3.06 -2.58
CA VAL A 152 7.54 2.68 -3.98
C VAL A 152 7.15 3.79 -4.96
N VAL A 153 6.02 4.48 -4.73
CA VAL A 153 5.55 5.56 -5.64
C VAL A 153 6.19 6.92 -5.33
N GLY A 154 6.78 7.06 -4.15
CA GLY A 154 7.46 8.26 -3.69
C GLY A 154 6.53 9.38 -3.20
N PRO A 155 7.09 10.43 -2.57
CA PRO A 155 6.31 11.45 -1.88
C PRO A 155 5.46 12.31 -2.83
N GLU A 156 5.97 12.69 -3.99
CA GLU A 156 5.24 13.55 -4.93
C GLU A 156 3.94 12.88 -5.44
N THR A 157 4.00 11.58 -5.75
CA THR A 157 2.83 10.81 -6.19
C THR A 157 1.87 10.60 -5.04
N SER A 158 2.39 10.25 -3.87
CA SER A 158 1.59 10.05 -2.66
C SER A 158 0.82 11.31 -2.27
N LEU A 159 1.44 12.49 -2.35
CA LEU A 159 0.79 13.79 -2.11
C LEU A 159 -0.37 14.05 -3.08
N LYS A 160 -0.20 13.71 -4.36
CA LYS A 160 -1.28 13.83 -5.36
C LYS A 160 -2.44 12.87 -5.09
N VAL A 161 -2.16 11.71 -4.50
CA VAL A 161 -3.19 10.72 -4.13
C VAL A 161 -4.01 11.21 -2.95
N VAL A 162 -3.37 11.78 -1.92
CA VAL A 162 -4.05 12.27 -0.71
C VAL A 162 -4.53 13.72 -0.82
N ASP A 163 -4.38 14.34 -1.98
CA ASP A 163 -4.92 15.67 -2.27
C ASP A 163 -6.44 15.69 -2.08
N GLY A 164 -6.92 16.50 -1.14
CA GLY A 164 -8.33 16.57 -0.73
C GLY A 164 -8.76 15.54 0.32
N ALA A 165 -7.85 14.71 0.84
CA ALA A 165 -8.12 13.83 1.98
C ALA A 165 -8.19 14.64 3.29
N SER A 166 -9.08 14.23 4.19
CA SER A 166 -9.17 14.81 5.52
C SER A 166 -7.94 14.46 6.37
N GLY A 167 -7.61 15.29 7.35
CA GLY A 167 -6.52 15.00 8.30
C GLY A 167 -6.69 13.66 9.02
N ALA A 168 -7.93 13.24 9.31
CA ALA A 168 -8.22 11.94 9.92
C ALA A 168 -7.90 10.76 8.98
N GLU A 169 -8.16 10.88 7.67
CA GLU A 169 -7.75 9.87 6.68
C GLU A 169 -6.24 9.79 6.56
N VAL A 170 -5.55 10.94 6.56
CA VAL A 170 -4.09 10.99 6.50
C VAL A 170 -3.46 10.37 7.75
N VAL A 171 -3.99 10.64 8.95
CA VAL A 171 -3.53 9.99 10.19
C VAL A 171 -3.70 8.47 10.10
N ARG A 172 -4.89 7.97 9.72
CA ARG A 172 -5.13 6.53 9.59
C ARG A 172 -4.20 5.87 8.56
N LEU A 173 -3.96 6.53 7.43
CA LEU A 173 -2.99 6.06 6.44
C LEU A 173 -1.57 5.99 7.00
N ALA A 174 -1.13 7.05 7.69
CA ALA A 174 0.22 7.17 8.22
C ALA A 174 0.55 6.09 9.26
N LEU A 175 -0.42 5.64 10.05
CA LEU A 175 -0.26 4.54 11.02
C LEU A 175 0.17 3.21 10.37
N PHE A 176 -0.13 3.02 9.09
CA PHE A 176 0.20 1.78 8.38
C PHE A 176 1.46 1.89 7.51
N ILE A 177 2.10 3.06 7.43
CA ILE A 177 3.33 3.24 6.64
C ILE A 177 4.45 2.37 7.24
N ASP A 178 5.08 1.56 6.40
CA ASP A 178 6.14 0.62 6.82
C ASP A 178 7.48 1.32 7.01
N GLU A 179 7.76 2.36 6.22
CA GLU A 179 9.04 3.07 6.18
C GLU A 179 8.89 4.48 6.78
N PRO A 180 9.31 4.69 8.05
CA PRO A 180 9.12 5.98 8.73
C PRO A 180 9.78 7.15 8.00
N SER A 181 10.87 6.91 7.27
CA SER A 181 11.57 7.94 6.50
C SER A 181 10.72 8.56 5.38
N VAL A 182 9.61 7.94 5.00
CA VAL A 182 8.64 8.47 4.02
C VAL A 182 7.72 9.52 4.65
N ILE A 183 7.50 9.49 5.97
CA ILE A 183 6.46 10.29 6.63
C ILE A 183 6.83 11.78 6.65
N ASP A 184 8.07 12.12 7.01
CA ASP A 184 8.51 13.54 7.08
C ASP A 184 8.39 14.26 5.72
N PRO A 185 8.88 13.71 4.59
CA PRO A 185 8.69 14.32 3.27
C PRO A 185 7.22 14.48 2.86
N LEU A 186 6.35 13.53 3.25
CA LEU A 186 4.91 13.65 2.99
C LEU A 186 4.32 14.79 3.80
N LEU A 187 4.56 14.82 5.12
CA LEU A 187 4.03 15.86 5.98
C LEU A 187 4.48 17.23 5.48
N ALA A 188 5.76 17.40 5.15
CA ALA A 188 6.31 18.66 4.61
C ALA A 188 5.61 19.15 3.34
N GLY A 189 5.11 18.24 2.50
CA GLY A 189 4.41 18.58 1.26
C GLY A 189 2.89 18.79 1.39
N LEU A 190 2.30 18.49 2.55
CA LEU A 190 0.86 18.72 2.76
C LEU A 190 0.54 20.20 2.94
N PRO A 191 -0.66 20.66 2.55
CA PRO A 191 -1.16 22.01 2.88
C PRO A 191 -1.28 22.23 4.39
N ASP A 192 -1.08 23.45 4.87
CA ASP A 192 -1.21 23.79 6.30
C ASP A 192 -2.61 23.47 6.86
N GLU A 193 -3.65 23.62 6.04
CA GLU A 193 -5.03 23.25 6.39
C GLU A 193 -5.12 21.75 6.76
N THR A 194 -4.57 20.87 5.92
CA THR A 194 -4.53 19.42 6.19
C THR A 194 -3.68 19.11 7.41
N VAL A 195 -2.57 19.82 7.63
CA VAL A 195 -1.73 19.61 8.82
C VAL A 195 -2.43 20.06 10.11
N ALA A 196 -3.21 21.13 10.06
CA ALA A 196 -4.06 21.55 11.19
C ALA A 196 -5.16 20.50 11.48
N GLU A 197 -5.78 19.93 10.43
CA GLU A 197 -6.73 18.83 10.60
C GLU A 197 -6.07 17.57 11.17
N ILE A 198 -4.83 17.25 10.79
CA ILE A 198 -4.05 16.15 11.38
C ILE A 198 -3.83 16.40 12.87
N ALA A 199 -3.43 17.61 13.24
CA ALA A 199 -3.23 17.99 14.64
C ALA A 199 -4.53 17.84 15.46
N ALA A 200 -5.65 18.31 14.91
CA ALA A 200 -6.97 18.18 15.53
C ALA A 200 -7.42 16.72 15.64
N ALA A 201 -7.26 15.92 14.59
CA ALA A 201 -7.60 14.49 14.57
C ALA A 201 -6.74 13.67 15.54
N GLY A 202 -5.52 14.13 15.81
CA GLY A 202 -4.63 13.54 16.79
C GLY A 202 -5.22 13.46 18.20
N ALA A 203 -6.06 14.42 18.59
CA ALA A 203 -6.77 14.41 19.86
C ALA A 203 -7.72 13.21 20.01
N ASP A 204 -8.27 12.71 18.90
CA ASP A 204 -9.19 11.57 18.88
C ASP A 204 -8.48 10.22 18.77
N HIS A 205 -7.20 10.19 18.38
CA HIS A 205 -6.44 8.97 18.07
C HIS A 205 -5.45 8.57 19.18
N GLY A 206 -5.41 9.32 20.29
CA GLY A 206 -4.73 8.97 21.54
C GLY A 206 -3.32 8.41 21.36
N ASP A 207 -3.06 7.24 21.94
CA ASP A 207 -1.76 6.55 21.91
C ASP A 207 -1.19 6.31 20.50
N ALA A 208 -2.05 6.22 19.48
CA ALA A 208 -1.63 5.96 18.11
C ALA A 208 -1.06 7.20 17.42
N PHE A 209 -1.67 8.35 17.67
CA PHE A 209 -1.11 9.61 17.20
C PHE A 209 0.19 9.94 17.92
N GLU A 210 0.28 9.70 19.22
CA GLU A 210 1.52 9.87 19.99
C GLU A 210 2.66 9.00 19.44
N ALA A 211 2.38 7.74 19.10
CA ALA A 211 3.37 6.86 18.48
C ALA A 211 3.86 7.40 17.12
N LEU A 212 2.96 7.98 16.33
CA LEU A 212 3.30 8.64 15.06
C LEU A 212 4.17 9.88 15.31
N LEU A 213 3.79 10.75 16.27
CA LEU A 213 4.56 11.95 16.63
C LEU A 213 5.99 11.61 17.04
N VAL A 214 6.20 10.55 17.83
CA VAL A 214 7.54 10.10 18.24
C VAL A 214 8.40 9.66 17.06
N ALA A 215 7.78 9.15 15.99
CA ALA A 215 8.49 8.73 14.78
C ALA A 215 8.86 9.89 13.83
N LEU A 216 8.31 11.09 14.05
CA LEU A 216 8.54 12.26 13.20
C LEU A 216 9.83 13.02 13.56
N GLY A 217 10.44 13.63 12.55
CA GLY A 217 11.52 14.60 12.71
C GLY A 217 11.11 15.83 13.53
N GLU A 218 12.10 16.59 14.01
CA GLU A 218 11.85 17.80 14.82
C GLU A 218 11.05 18.87 14.06
N ASP A 219 11.37 19.11 12.78
CA ASP A 219 10.69 20.11 11.96
C ASP A 219 9.20 19.76 11.75
N SER A 220 8.92 18.49 11.47
CA SER A 220 7.57 17.96 11.32
C SER A 220 6.73 18.12 12.59
N ARG A 221 7.31 17.77 13.75
CA ARG A 221 6.66 17.96 15.05
C ARG A 221 6.41 19.44 15.36
N ALA A 222 7.40 20.30 15.10
CA ALA A 222 7.27 21.74 15.31
C ALA A 222 6.16 22.36 14.44
N ARG A 223 6.04 21.90 13.18
CA ARG A 223 4.98 22.35 12.27
C ARG A 223 3.60 21.98 12.78
N ILE A 224 3.38 20.72 13.18
CA ILE A 224 2.11 20.26 13.76
C ILE A 224 1.77 21.12 15.00
N ALA A 225 2.72 21.30 15.91
CA ALA A 225 2.53 22.08 17.12
C ALA A 225 2.22 23.57 16.85
N SER A 226 2.73 24.15 15.77
CA SER A 226 2.46 25.55 15.39
C SER A 226 1.06 25.79 14.84
N LEU A 227 0.37 24.72 14.44
CA LEU A 227 -0.97 24.72 13.82
C LEU A 227 -2.05 24.14 14.75
N THR A 228 -1.68 23.86 16.01
CA THR A 228 -2.58 23.42 17.09
C THR A 228 -2.99 24.62 17.95
#